data_AF-A0A6M1TMW1-F1
#
_entry.id   AF-A0A6M1TMW1-F1
#
_cell.length_a   1.000
_cell.length_b   1.000
_cell.length_c   1.000
_cell.angle_alpha   90.00
_cell.angle_beta   90.00
_cell.angle_gamma   90.00
#
_symmetry.space_group_name_H-M   'P 1'
#
loop_
_entity.id
_entity.type
_entity.pdbx_description
1 polymer ?
#
loop_
_entity_poly.entity_id
_entity_poly.type
_entity_poly.pdbx_seq_one_letter_code
_entity_poly.pdbx_strand_id
1 'polypeptide(L)' 'MMPFPPPRLLMLACLCATLSACSSPRLNAGLSLGPDGLSVSPSVSAGLGGGRISYAP' A
#
# COMPACT_ATOMS: atom_id res chain seq x y z
N MET A 1 12.91 34.75 11.78
CA MET A 1 13.16 34.41 10.37
C MET A 1 13.43 32.91 10.29
N MET A 2 12.48 32.10 9.80
CA MET A 2 12.74 30.68 9.57
C MET A 2 13.52 30.53 8.25
N PRO A 3 14.61 29.74 8.21
CA PRO A 3 15.35 29.51 6.97
C PRO A 3 14.48 28.75 5.98
N PHE A 4 14.43 29.22 4.74
CA PHE A 4 13.76 28.54 3.64
C PHE A 4 14.50 27.20 3.40
N PRO A 5 13.82 26.05 3.43
CA PRO A 5 14.49 24.77 3.23
C PRO A 5 15.05 24.69 1.81
N PRO A 6 16.25 24.10 1.63
CA PRO A 6 16.81 23.93 0.29
C PRO A 6 15.86 23.07 -0.57
N PRO A 7 15.79 23.29 -1.89
CA PRO A 7 14.82 22.63 -2.78
C PRO A 7 14.91 21.10 -2.73
N ARG A 8 16.09 20.55 -2.42
CA ARG A 8 16.33 19.11 -2.20
C ARG A 8 15.58 18.56 -0.99
N LEU A 9 15.50 19.32 0.10
CA LEU A 9 14.75 18.93 1.29
C LEU A 9 13.25 18.92 1.02
N LEU A 10 12.76 19.90 0.25
CA LEU A 10 11.35 20.00 -0.12
C LEU A 10 10.92 18.80 -0.98
N MET A 11 11.77 18.40 -1.93
CA MET A 11 11.52 17.24 -2.79
C MET A 11 11.50 15.92 -1.99
N LEU A 12 12.43 15.76 -1.04
CA LEU A 12 12.48 14.59 -0.16
C LEU A 12 11.24 14.53 0.75
N ALA A 13 10.79 15.66 1.28
CA ALA A 13 9.58 15.75 2.09
C ALA A 13 8.32 15.38 1.29
N CYS A 14 8.21 15.86 0.04
CA CYS A 14 7.12 15.46 -0.85
C CYS A 14 7.13 13.95 -1.14
N LEU A 15 8.30 13.37 -1.42
CA LEU A 15 8.43 11.93 -1.67
C LEU A 15 8.05 11.11 -0.44
N CYS A 16 8.48 11.51 0.75
CA CYS A 16 8.06 10.85 1.99
C CYS A 16 6.55 10.99 2.25
N ALA A 17 5.94 12.11 1.89
CA ALA A 17 4.49 12.30 2.01
C ALA A 17 3.69 11.41 1.05
N THR A 18 4.15 11.23 -0.19
CA THR A 18 3.50 10.32 -1.15
C THR A 18 3.70 8.84 -0.79
N LEU A 19 4.87 8.49 -0.24
CA LEU A 19 5.08 7.15 0.34
C LEU A 19 4.20 6.91 1.58
N SER A 20 4.02 7.91 2.44
CA SER A 20 3.08 7.82 3.57
C SER A 20 1.63 7.68 3.11
N ALA A 21 1.29 8.21 1.93
CA ALA A 21 -0.02 8.02 1.33
C ALA A 21 -0.22 6.59 0.78
N CYS A 22 0.87 5.87 0.49
CA CYS A 22 0.87 4.42 0.26
C CYS A 22 0.91 3.69 1.61
N SER A 23 -0.22 3.68 2.30
CA SER A 23 -0.31 3.18 3.67
C SER A 23 -0.93 1.78 3.74
N SER A 24 -0.34 0.95 4.60
CA SER A 24 -0.89 -0.32 5.07
C SER A 24 -1.16 -1.37 3.97
N PRO A 25 -0.14 -1.80 3.21
CA PRO A 25 -0.29 -2.95 2.32
C PRO A 25 -0.73 -4.18 3.12
N ARG A 26 -1.84 -4.79 2.72
CA ARG A 26 -2.37 -6.03 3.28
C ARG A 26 -2.39 -7.08 2.19
N LEU A 27 -1.72 -8.19 2.48
CA LEU A 27 -1.76 -9.40 1.68
C LEU A 27 -2.58 -10.42 2.46
N ASN A 28 -3.70 -10.86 1.89
CA ASN A 28 -4.57 -11.87 2.48
C ASN A 28 -4.62 -13.09 1.55
N ALA A 29 -4.81 -14.28 2.13
CA ALA A 29 -5.07 -15.48 1.37
C ALA A 29 -6.23 -16.22 2.02
N GLY A 30 -7.30 -16.43 1.27
CA GLY A 30 -8.33 -17.40 1.63
C GLY A 30 -7.81 -18.79 1.32
N LEU A 31 -7.88 -19.69 2.29
CA LEU A 31 -7.54 -21.11 2.12
C LEU A 31 -8.81 -21.93 2.35
N SER A 32 -9.18 -22.73 1.37
CA SER A 32 -10.29 -23.68 1.49
C SER A 32 -9.79 -25.08 1.19
N LEU A 33 -10.01 -26.02 2.11
CA LEU A 33 -9.72 -27.44 1.89
C LEU A 33 -11.04 -28.17 1.67
N GLY A 34 -11.16 -28.82 0.52
CA GLY A 34 -12.32 -29.59 0.12
C GLY A 34 -11.96 -30.95 -0.46
N PRO A 35 -12.96 -31.73 -0.89
CA PRO A 35 -12.75 -33.04 -1.52
C PRO A 35 -11.91 -32.97 -2.80
N ASP A 36 -11.91 -31.82 -3.50
CA ASP A 36 -11.10 -31.55 -4.70
C ASP A 36 -9.68 -31.04 -4.40
N GLY A 37 -9.28 -30.99 -3.12
CA GLY A 37 -7.97 -30.54 -2.67
C GLY A 37 -7.97 -29.14 -2.03
N LEU A 38 -6.81 -28.48 -2.07
CA LEU A 38 -6.58 -27.18 -1.46
C LEU A 38 -6.76 -26.07 -2.50
N SER A 39 -7.69 -25.16 -2.24
CA SER A 39 -7.93 -23.95 -3.03
C SER A 39 -7.36 -22.73 -2.30
N VAL A 40 -6.56 -21.94 -3.02
CA VAL A 40 -5.95 -20.70 -2.53
C VAL A 40 -6.55 -19.52 -3.30
N SER A 41 -7.17 -18.59 -2.57
CA SER A 41 -7.68 -17.34 -3.12
C SER A 41 -6.87 -16.16 -2.55
N PRO A 42 -5.77 -15.77 -3.21
CA PRO A 42 -4.97 -14.64 -2.75
C PRO A 42 -5.71 -13.33 -3.01
N SER A 43 -5.46 -12.33 -2.17
CA SER A 43 -5.93 -10.96 -2.38
C SER A 43 -4.91 -9.96 -1.84
N VAL A 44 -4.72 -8.87 -2.56
CA VAL A 44 -3.85 -7.76 -2.17
C VAL A 44 -4.69 -6.51 -2.04
N SER A 45 -4.44 -5.73 -0.99
CA SER A 45 -5.04 -4.41 -0.83
C SER A 45 -4.03 -3.41 -0.29
N ALA A 46 -4.10 -2.16 -0.73
CA ALA A 46 -3.24 -1.08 -0.26
C ALA A 46 -4.01 0.24 -0.24
N GLY A 47 -3.71 1.11 0.74
CA GLY A 47 -4.18 2.48 0.73
C GLY A 47 -3.28 3.34 -0.16
N LEU A 48 -3.84 4.18 -1.01
CA LEU A 48 -3.13 5.13 -1.86
C LEU A 48 -3.87 6.47 -1.85
N GLY A 49 -3.26 7.51 -1.28
CA GLY A 49 -3.73 8.90 -1.45
C GLY A 49 -5.16 9.17 -0.96
N GLY A 50 -5.65 8.41 0.03
CA GLY A 50 -7.02 8.51 0.54
C GLY A 50 -8.00 7.48 -0.03
N GLY A 51 -7.61 6.70 -1.04
CA GLY A 51 -8.37 5.55 -1.56
C GLY A 51 -7.79 4.20 -1.13
N ARG A 52 -8.56 3.12 -1.30
CA ARG A 52 -8.06 1.74 -1.22
C ARG A 52 -8.10 1.08 -2.59
N ILE A 53 -7.00 0.43 -2.97
CA ILE A 53 -6.93 -0.48 -4.11
C ILE A 53 -7.03 -1.90 -3.57
N SER A 54 -7.83 -2.76 -4.21
CA SER A 54 -7.91 -4.19 -3.91
C SER A 54 -7.89 -5.01 -5.21
N TYR A 55 -7.16 -6.12 -5.21
CA TYR A 55 -7.01 -7.04 -6.34
C TYR A 55 -7.13 -8.49 -5.85
N ALA A 56 -7.92 -9.29 -6.56
CA ALA A 56 -8.03 -10.73 -6.39
C ALA A 56 -8.00 -11.38 -7.79
N PRO A 57 -7.03 -12.26 -8.08
CA PRO A 57 -6.94 -12.99 -9.35
C PRO A 57 -7.95 -14.15 -9.45
#